data_AF-A0A9D5WZ55-F1
#
_entry.id   AF-A0A9D5WZ55-F1
#
_cell.length_a   1.000
_cell.length_b   1.000
_cell.length_c   1.000
_cell.angle_alpha   90.00
_cell.angle_beta   90.00
_cell.angle_gamma   90.00
#
_symmetry.space_group_name_H-M   'P 1'
#
loop_
_entity.id
_entity.type
_entity.pdbx_description
1 polymer ?
#
loop_
_entity_poly.entity_id
_entity_poly.type
_entity_poly.pdbx_seq_one_letter_code
_entity_poly.pdbx_strand_id
1 'polypeptide(L)' 'MRLSQDELFVGGRDKNRYWNKSKEMPRQIFVDEVPVLGMLERGGRVIYTVVRNTSYKQLIAPIHRSVKRNAILYMIW' A
#
# COMPACT_ATOMS: atom_id res chain seq x y z
N MET A 1 -9.86 -18.39 -7.08
CA MET A 1 -8.70 -17.49 -7.27
C MET A 1 -8.21 -17.08 -5.90
N ARG A 2 -6.94 -17.33 -5.57
CA ARG A 2 -6.33 -16.98 -4.28
C ARG A 2 -5.35 -15.84 -4.51
N LEU A 3 -5.47 -14.77 -3.73
CA LEU A 3 -4.67 -13.55 -3.85
C LEU A 3 -3.98 -13.27 -2.52
N SER A 4 -2.72 -12.88 -2.54
CA SER A 4 -2.07 -12.24 -1.40
C SER A 4 -2.03 -10.73 -1.61
N GLN A 5 -2.27 -9.97 -0.54
CA GLN A 5 -2.16 -8.53 -0.51
C GLN A 5 -1.05 -8.11 0.44
N ASP A 6 -0.21 -7.19 -0.03
CA ASP A 6 0.87 -6.57 0.72
C ASP A 6 0.80 -5.05 0.50
N GLU A 7 0.96 -4.27 1.57
CA GLU A 7 1.08 -2.81 1.49
C GLU A 7 2.57 -2.45 1.47
N LEU A 8 3.01 -1.80 0.40
CA LEU A 8 4.40 -1.37 0.21
C LEU A 8 4.46 0.15 0.18
N PHE A 9 5.40 0.73 0.91
CA PHE A 9 5.63 2.17 0.90
C PHE A 9 6.81 2.48 -0.01
N VAL A 10 6.60 3.36 -0.99
CA VAL A 10 7.62 3.72 -1.98
C VAL A 10 7.88 5.22 -1.91
N GLY A 11 9.15 5.59 -1.77
CA GLY A 11 9.58 6.98 -1.63
C GLY A 11 9.79 7.39 -0.18
N GLY A 12 10.59 8.44 0.01
CA GLY A 12 10.96 8.96 1.32
C GLY A 12 11.98 10.08 1.16
N ARG A 13 11.49 11.31 0.96
CA ARG A 13 12.36 12.51 0.96
C ARG A 13 12.85 12.87 2.37
N ASP A 14 12.30 12.23 3.40
CA ASP A 14 12.72 12.42 4.78
C ASP A 14 14.17 11.94 5.02
N LYS A 15 14.66 10.95 4.25
CA LYS A 15 16.08 10.54 4.26
C LYS A 15 17.04 11.66 3.83
N ASN A 16 16.58 12.64 3.05
CA ASN A 16 17.36 13.80 2.60
C ASN A 16 17.03 15.08 3.39
N ARG A 17 16.34 14.98 4.52
CA ARG A 17 15.90 16.13 5.31
C ARG A 17 16.99 16.55 6.29
N TYR A 18 17.35 17.83 6.26
CA TYR A 18 18.30 18.40 7.22
C TYR A 18 17.76 18.25 8.66
N TRP A 19 18.65 17.88 9.57
CA TRP A 19 18.37 17.58 10.98
C TRP A 19 17.54 18.67 11.70
N ASN A 20 17.75 19.94 11.36
CA ASN A 20 17.04 21.08 11.96
C ASN A 20 15.58 21.24 11.46
N LYS A 21 15.11 20.36 10.57
CA LYS A 21 13.72 20.33 10.07
C LYS A 21 13.00 19.03 10.42
N SER A 22 13.55 18.18 11.28
CA SER A 22 12.90 16.94 11.72
C SER A 22 11.59 17.26 12.44
N LYS A 23 10.49 16.68 11.98
CA LYS A 23 9.24 16.64 12.76
C LYS A 23 9.25 15.38 13.62
N GLU A 24 8.96 15.50 14.90
CA GLU A 24 8.58 14.34 15.70
C GLU A 24 7.26 13.80 15.15
N MET A 25 7.29 12.59 14.61
CA MET A 25 6.15 12.00 13.92
C MET A 25 5.68 10.79 14.70
N PRO A 26 4.37 10.66 14.96
CA PRO A 26 3.82 9.40 15.45
C PRO A 26 4.21 8.30 14.47
N ARG A 27 4.57 7.11 14.97
CA ARG A 27 5.07 5.97 14.19
C ARG A 27 4.15 5.50 13.04
N GLN A 28 2.96 6.08 12.91
CA GLN A 28 1.89 5.68 12.00
C GLN A 28 1.55 6.75 10.95
N ILE A 29 2.25 7.89 10.92
CA ILE A 29 2.00 8.96 9.95
C ILE A 29 3.09 8.95 8.88
N PHE A 30 2.72 8.52 7.68
CA PHE A 30 3.56 8.49 6.49
C PHE A 30 3.60 9.88 5.85
N VAL A 31 4.50 10.75 6.32
CA VAL A 31 4.54 12.16 5.89
C VAL A 31 5.25 12.37 4.55
N ASP A 32 6.14 11.46 4.16
CA ASP A 32 6.94 11.60 2.93
C ASP A 32 6.98 10.32 2.08
N GLU A 33 6.21 9.31 2.45
CA GLU A 33 6.12 8.03 1.73
C GLU A 33 4.82 7.97 0.94
N VAL A 34 4.88 7.43 -0.27
CA VAL A 34 3.69 7.19 -1.08
C VAL A 34 3.28 5.73 -0.88
N PRO A 35 2.08 5.47 -0.34
CA PRO A 35 1.62 4.10 -0.15
C PRO A 35 1.25 3.47 -1.50
N VAL A 36 1.69 2.24 -1.69
CA VAL A 36 1.44 1.41 -2.85
C VAL A 36 0.78 0.12 -2.40
N LEU A 37 -0.40 -0.14 -2.95
CA LEU A 37 -1.09 -1.40 -2.76
C LEU A 37 -0.55 -2.44 -3.75
N GLY A 38 0.04 -3.51 -3.24
CA GLY A 38 0.46 -4.68 -4.01
C GLY A 38 -0.52 -5.83 -3.86
N MET A 39 -0.94 -6.43 -4.97
CA MET A 39 -1.76 -7.63 -4.99
C MET A 39 -1.12 -8.67 -5.90
N LEU A 40 -0.97 -9.89 -5.40
CA LEU A 40 -0.34 -11.00 -6.09
C LEU A 40 -1.32 -12.18 -6.21
N GLU A 41 -1.64 -12.55 -7.45
CA GLU A 41 -2.43 -13.73 -7.75
C GLU A 41 -1.56 -15.00 -7.70
N ARG A 42 -2.06 -16.04 -7.04
CA ARG A 42 -1.52 -17.42 -7.12
C ARG A 42 -1.74 -17.95 -8.53
N GLY A 43 -0.84 -17.59 -9.44
CA GLY A 43 -0.98 -17.79 -10.89
C GLY A 43 -0.15 -16.80 -11.73
N GLY A 44 0.49 -15.82 -11.10
CA GLY A 44 1.56 -15.01 -11.72
C GLY A 44 1.16 -13.58 -12.10
N ARG A 45 -0.10 -13.19 -11.91
CA ARG A 45 -0.52 -11.80 -12.13
C ARG A 45 -0.22 -10.96 -10.90
N VAL A 46 0.58 -9.91 -11.08
CA VAL A 46 0.88 -8.93 -10.04
C VAL A 46 0.27 -7.58 -10.42
N ILE A 47 -0.38 -6.93 -9.48
CA ILE A 47 -1.02 -5.63 -9.66
C ILE A 47 -0.49 -4.71 -8.58
N TYR A 48 0.03 -3.56 -8.99
CA TYR A 48 0.47 -2.49 -8.10
C TYR A 48 -0.38 -1.26 -8.37
N THR A 49 -0.89 -0.62 -7.32
CA THR A 49 -1.66 0.62 -7.44
C THR A 49 -1.17 1.61 -6.40
N VAL A 50 -0.78 2.80 -6.87
CA VAL A 50 -0.48 3.91 -5.98
C VAL A 50 -1.78 4.38 -5.34
N VAL A 51 -1.84 4.35 -4.02
CA VAL A 51 -2.98 4.82 -3.23
C VAL A 51 -2.58 6.10 -2.50
N ARG A 52 -3.57 6.96 -2.21
CA ARG A 52 -3.30 8.24 -1.55
C ARG A 52 -3.08 8.09 -0.05
N ASN A 53 -3.71 7.07 0.55
CA ASN A 53 -3.56 6.68 1.94
C ASN A 53 -4.00 5.21 2.11
N THR A 54 -3.75 4.65 3.28
CA THR A 54 -4.10 3.26 3.66
C THR A 54 -5.50 3.14 4.29
N SER A 55 -6.36 4.16 4.13
CA SER A 55 -7.73 4.07 4.65
C SER A 55 -8.52 2.99 3.90
N TYR A 56 -9.33 2.24 4.63
CA TYR A 56 -10.19 1.17 4.07
C TYR A 56 -10.92 1.60 2.78
N LYS A 57 -11.54 2.79 2.77
CA LYS A 57 -12.25 3.32 1.60
C LYS A 57 -11.37 3.46 0.34
N GLN A 58 -10.10 3.83 0.51
CA GLN A 58 -9.15 3.99 -0.60
C GLN A 58 -8.61 2.65 -1.10
N LEU A 59 -8.53 1.63 -0.23
CA LEU A 59 -8.05 0.30 -0.58
C LEU A 59 -9.11 -0.55 -1.29
N ILE A 60 -10.39 -0.44 -0.89
CA ILE A 60 -11.49 -1.23 -1.47
C ILE A 60 -11.64 -0.99 -2.97
N ALA A 61 -11.63 0.28 -3.41
CA ALA A 61 -11.89 0.62 -4.80
C ALA A 61 -10.93 -0.10 -5.79
N PRO A 62 -9.60 -0.04 -5.62
CA PRO A 62 -8.67 -0.77 -6.49
C PRO A 62 -8.78 -2.30 -6.35
N ILE A 63 -9.08 -2.83 -5.16
CA ILE A 63 -9.31 -4.28 -4.96
C ILE A 63 -10.51 -4.74 -5.78
N HIS A 64 -11.66 -4.07 -5.65
CA HIS A 64 -12.88 -4.44 -6.38
C HIS A 64 -12.76 -4.31 -7.90
N ARG A 65 -11.93 -3.39 -8.40
CA ARG A 65 -11.66 -3.26 -9.85
C ARG A 65 -10.75 -4.37 -10.37
N SER A 66 -9.82 -4.83 -9.54
CA SER A 66 -8.73 -5.73 -9.95
C SER A 66 -9.06 -7.20 -9.71
N VAL A 67 -10.00 -7.49 -8.80
CA VAL A 67 -10.24 -8.82 -8.25
C VAL A 67 -11.68 -9.27 -8.53
N LYS A 68 -11.85 -10.54 -8.93
CA LYS A 68 -13.18 -11.15 -9.09
C LYS A 68 -13.88 -11.28 -7.73
N ARG A 69 -15.19 -11.05 -7.70
CA ARG A 69 -16.00 -11.04 -6.46
C ARG A 69 -15.92 -12.34 -5.62
N ASN A 70 -15.59 -13.47 -6.24
CA ASN A 70 -15.44 -14.77 -5.58
C ASN A 70 -13.97 -15.14 -5.29
N ALA A 71 -13.04 -14.19 -5.35
CA ALA A 71 -11.66 -14.43 -4.98
C ALA A 71 -11.50 -14.42 -3.46
N ILE A 72 -10.57 -15.23 -2.97
CA ILE A 72 -10.18 -15.27 -1.56
C ILE A 72 -8.91 -14.44 -1.43
N LEU A 73 -8.99 -13.39 -0.60
CA LEU A 73 -7.89 -12.47 -0.33
C LEU A 73 -7.21 -12.86 0.99
N TYR A 74 -5.91 -13.05 0.95
CA TYR A 74 -5.05 -13.33 2.09
C TYR A 74 -4.21 -12.09 2.35
N MET A 75 -4.32 -11.54 3.56
CA MET A 75 -3.44 -10.46 4.00
C MET A 75 -2.21 -11.10 4.64
N ILE A 76 -1.03 -10.75 4.16
CA ILE A 76 0.24 -11.18 4.74
C ILE A 76 0.79 -9.91 5.42
N TRP A 77 1.12 -10.01 6.72
CA TRP A 77 1.59 -8.89 7.55
C TRP A 77 3.06 -9.08 7.86
#